data_AF-A0A7V5PYC1-F1
#
_entry.id   AF-A0A7V5PYC1-F1
#
_cell.length_a   1.000
_cell.length_b   1.000
_cell.length_c   1.000
_cell.angle_alpha   90.00
_cell.angle_beta   90.00
_cell.angle_gamma   90.00
#
_symmetry.space_group_name_H-M   'P 1'
#
loop_
_entity.id
_entity.type
_entity.pdbx_description
1 polymer ?
#
loop_
_entity_poly.entity_id
_entity_poly.type
_entity_poly.pdbx_seq_one_letter_code
_entity_poly.pdbx_strand_id
1 'polypeptide(L)'
;MKPETESDWQDRIRRAQSLIESRLDEEIPIEELAAAVNASLFHFHRVFRGLTGETVREYVGRSGMGACGDSVMAADSWKLKPGTTWRDKLQDVHPNHGKIVPANASQRRRGLKQILIPDPREVDRLVRSIPKGRLMTIGELRDRLGRLAGADTACPLTTGIFLRIVAEAAEEDRQAGKKRVTPYWRVVENDGRLRQRIPGGVEAQAKRLSEEGLSIKKTTGKKTSYRVEEYERHLVSFDFE
;
A
#
# COMPACT_ATOMS: atom_id res chain seq x y z
N MET A 1 7.86 -32.98 13.08
CA MET A 1 6.42 -33.03 12.69
C MET A 1 6.20 -34.38 12.02
N LYS A 2 5.02 -35.01 12.06
CA LYS A 2 4.80 -36.25 11.29
C LYS A 2 4.84 -35.91 9.78
N PRO A 3 5.35 -36.78 8.88
CA PRO A 3 5.55 -36.45 7.46
C PRO A 3 4.27 -36.02 6.74
N GLU A 4 3.15 -36.68 7.04
CA GLU A 4 1.82 -36.37 6.50
C GLU A 4 1.32 -34.99 6.94
N THR A 5 1.64 -34.60 8.19
CA THR A 5 1.31 -33.28 8.74
C THR A 5 2.20 -32.20 8.12
N GLU A 6 3.46 -32.51 7.79
CA GLU A 6 4.38 -31.56 7.15
C GLU A 6 3.95 -31.20 5.72
N SER A 7 3.50 -32.18 4.93
CA SER A 7 2.95 -31.94 3.58
C SER A 7 1.68 -31.07 3.60
N ASP A 8 0.74 -31.33 4.51
CA ASP A 8 -0.46 -30.48 4.69
C ASP A 8 -0.09 -29.04 5.06
N TRP A 9 0.92 -28.87 5.93
CA TRP A 9 1.40 -27.53 6.27
C TRP A 9 2.13 -26.84 5.13
N GLN A 10 2.86 -27.56 4.27
CA GLN A 10 3.44 -26.96 3.06
C GLN A 10 2.36 -26.39 2.14
N ASP A 11 1.23 -27.08 1.97
CA ASP A 11 0.10 -26.58 1.17
C ASP A 11 -0.58 -25.37 1.80
N ARG A 12 -0.74 -25.37 3.12
CA ARG A 12 -1.24 -24.22 3.88
C ARG A 12 -0.31 -23.01 3.74
N ILE A 13 0.99 -23.20 3.89
CA ILE A 13 1.97 -22.11 3.74
C ILE A 13 1.99 -21.59 2.30
N ARG A 14 1.92 -22.46 1.28
CA ARG A 14 1.81 -22.03 -0.12
C ARG A 14 0.57 -21.16 -0.36
N ARG A 15 -0.57 -21.49 0.24
CA ARG A 15 -1.78 -20.64 0.18
C ARG A 15 -1.58 -19.28 0.87
N ALA A 16 -0.96 -19.25 2.05
CA ALA A 16 -0.65 -18.00 2.74
C ALA A 16 0.31 -17.11 1.91
N GLN A 17 1.34 -17.72 1.32
CA GLN A 17 2.27 -17.03 0.40
C GLN A 17 1.54 -16.48 -0.82
N SER A 18 0.68 -17.28 -1.47
CA SER A 18 -0.15 -16.82 -2.59
C SER A 18 -1.05 -15.65 -2.21
N LEU A 19 -1.64 -15.67 -1.01
CA LEU A 19 -2.48 -14.58 -0.50
C LEU A 19 -1.67 -13.29 -0.31
N ILE A 20 -0.49 -13.39 0.33
CA ILE A 20 0.47 -12.28 0.47
C ILE A 20 0.83 -11.71 -0.89
N GLU A 21 1.19 -12.58 -1.85
CA GLU A 21 1.62 -12.18 -3.17
C GLU A 21 0.51 -11.56 -4.03
N SER A 22 -0.74 -11.99 -3.81
CA SER A 22 -1.92 -11.43 -4.50
C SER A 22 -2.30 -10.04 -3.99
N ARG A 23 -1.89 -9.69 -2.77
CA ARG A 23 -2.27 -8.47 -2.06
C ARG A 23 -1.06 -7.72 -1.48
N LEU A 24 0.06 -7.73 -2.20
CA LEU A 24 1.31 -7.00 -1.82
C LEU A 24 1.11 -5.50 -1.58
N ASP A 25 -0.02 -4.97 -2.04
CA ASP A 25 -0.38 -3.56 -2.13
C ASP A 25 -1.27 -3.13 -0.96
N GLU A 26 -1.77 -4.12 -0.24
CA GLU A 26 -2.65 -4.00 0.89
C GLU A 26 -1.91 -4.39 2.16
N GLU A 27 -2.28 -3.75 3.26
CA GLU A 27 -1.90 -4.26 4.55
C GLU A 27 -2.77 -5.48 4.88
N ILE A 28 -2.16 -6.66 4.86
CA ILE A 28 -2.79 -7.89 5.31
C ILE A 28 -2.45 -8.11 6.78
N PRO A 29 -3.41 -8.00 7.71
CA PRO A 29 -3.20 -8.37 9.11
C PRO A 29 -2.74 -9.83 9.19
N ILE A 30 -1.80 -10.14 10.08
CA ILE A 30 -1.25 -11.49 10.18
C ILE A 30 -2.34 -12.47 10.65
N GLU A 31 -3.31 -11.98 11.40
CA GLU A 31 -4.51 -12.70 11.82
C GLU A 31 -5.34 -13.18 10.62
N GLU A 32 -5.37 -12.41 9.53
CA GLU A 32 -6.07 -12.78 8.30
C GLU A 32 -5.34 -13.91 7.57
N LEU A 33 -4.00 -13.86 7.54
CA LEU A 33 -3.17 -14.94 6.99
C LEU A 33 -3.33 -16.24 7.79
N ALA A 34 -3.35 -16.14 9.12
CA ALA A 34 -3.56 -17.30 9.99
C ALA A 34 -4.97 -17.90 9.82
N ALA A 35 -5.99 -17.04 9.71
CA ALA A 35 -7.37 -17.46 9.46
C ALA A 35 -7.52 -18.15 8.10
N ALA A 36 -6.89 -17.61 7.05
CA ALA A 36 -6.95 -18.18 5.69
C ALA A 36 -6.39 -19.60 5.58
N VAL A 37 -5.54 -20.01 6.53
CA VAL A 37 -4.97 -21.36 6.60
C VAL A 37 -5.52 -22.21 7.75
N ASN A 38 -6.63 -21.77 8.36
CA ASN A 38 -7.27 -22.42 9.50
C ASN A 38 -6.30 -22.70 10.65
N ALA A 39 -5.46 -21.72 10.99
CA ALA A 39 -4.45 -21.83 12.04
C ALA A 39 -4.67 -20.79 13.14
N SER A 40 -4.23 -21.12 14.36
CA SER A 40 -4.04 -20.09 15.38
C SER A 40 -2.87 -19.19 15.01
N LEU A 41 -2.94 -17.91 15.39
CA LEU A 41 -1.89 -16.92 15.09
C LEU A 41 -0.50 -17.40 15.53
N PHE A 42 -0.38 -17.92 16.76
CA PHE A 42 0.87 -18.43 17.32
C PHE A 42 1.40 -19.64 16.56
N HIS A 43 0.54 -20.59 16.18
CA HIS A 43 0.95 -21.78 15.44
C HIS A 43 1.37 -21.42 14.01
N PHE A 44 0.62 -20.52 13.36
CA PHE A 44 0.96 -19.99 12.05
C PHE A 44 2.35 -19.37 12.03
N HIS A 45 2.65 -18.46 12.97
CA HIS A 45 3.97 -17.84 13.08
C HIS A 45 5.10 -18.86 13.20
N ARG A 46 4.93 -19.86 14.08
CA ARG A 46 5.95 -20.88 14.32
C ARG A 46 6.17 -21.76 13.09
N VAL A 47 5.10 -22.24 12.46
CA VAL A 47 5.16 -23.12 11.29
C VAL A 47 5.65 -22.37 10.06
N PHE A 48 5.20 -21.14 9.83
CA PHE A 48 5.66 -20.30 8.74
C PHE A 48 7.17 -20.12 8.80
N ARG A 49 7.73 -19.73 9.97
CA ARG A 49 9.18 -19.61 10.14
C ARG A 49 9.90 -20.95 10.02
N GLY A 50 9.33 -22.01 10.58
CA GLY A 50 9.92 -23.35 10.51
C GLY A 50 10.03 -23.90 9.07
N LEU A 51 9.04 -23.61 8.21
CA LEU A 51 9.02 -24.11 6.83
C LEU A 51 9.67 -23.16 5.82
N THR A 52 9.63 -21.85 6.04
CA THR A 52 10.15 -20.86 5.08
C THR A 52 11.55 -20.35 5.44
N GLY A 53 12.01 -20.57 6.68
CA GLY A 53 13.27 -20.04 7.20
C GLY A 53 13.22 -18.56 7.61
N GLU A 54 12.11 -17.86 7.38
CA GLU A 54 11.95 -16.43 7.64
C GLU A 54 10.59 -16.13 8.32
N THR A 55 10.48 -14.98 8.98
CA THR A 55 9.21 -14.51 9.54
C THR A 55 8.28 -14.00 8.44
N VAL A 56 6.97 -13.94 8.71
CA VAL A 56 5.99 -13.35 7.79
C VAL A 56 6.36 -11.92 7.39
N ARG A 57 6.90 -11.13 8.33
CA ARG A 57 7.35 -9.75 8.05
C ARG A 57 8.53 -9.74 7.08
N GLU A 58 9.53 -10.60 7.30
CA GLU A 58 10.68 -10.74 6.40
C GLU A 58 10.23 -11.24 5.02
N TYR A 59 9.32 -12.21 4.97
CA TYR A 59 8.75 -12.73 3.73
C TYR A 59 7.98 -11.66 2.95
N VAL A 60 7.05 -10.94 3.60
CA VAL A 60 6.29 -9.84 2.99
C VAL A 60 7.25 -8.76 2.52
N GLY A 61 8.24 -8.45 3.36
CA GLY A 61 9.35 -7.58 3.02
C GLY A 61 10.02 -8.02 1.73
N ARG A 62 10.66 -9.19 1.69
CA ARG A 62 11.36 -9.76 0.53
C ARG A 62 10.49 -9.95 -0.70
N SER A 63 9.22 -10.29 -0.52
CA SER A 63 8.28 -10.51 -1.63
C SER A 63 7.81 -9.18 -2.26
N GLY A 64 7.65 -8.13 -1.44
CA GLY A 64 7.48 -6.76 -1.91
C GLY A 64 8.77 -6.07 -2.34
N MET A 65 9.91 -6.51 -1.80
CA MET A 65 11.26 -6.00 -2.03
C MET A 65 11.97 -6.82 -3.10
N GLY A 66 11.76 -6.44 -4.36
CA GLY A 66 12.74 -6.71 -5.42
C GLY A 66 13.95 -5.77 -5.31
N ALA A 67 14.55 -5.42 -6.44
CA ALA A 67 15.56 -4.35 -6.56
C ALA A 67 15.12 -2.98 -5.97
N CYS A 68 13.83 -2.82 -5.65
CA CYS A 68 13.27 -1.67 -4.95
C CYS A 68 13.49 -1.67 -3.41
N GLY A 69 13.83 -2.80 -2.80
CA GLY A 69 14.04 -2.91 -1.34
C GLY A 69 15.39 -2.37 -0.89
N ASP A 70 16.45 -2.68 -1.63
CA ASP A 70 17.82 -2.22 -1.33
C ASP A 70 17.92 -0.69 -1.32
N SER A 71 17.01 -0.02 -2.05
CA SER A 71 16.93 1.44 -2.09
C SER A 71 16.23 2.11 -0.89
N VAL A 72 15.51 1.36 -0.05
CA VAL A 72 14.67 1.90 1.05
C VAL A 72 15.14 1.43 2.44
N MET A 73 15.92 0.36 2.50
CA MET A 73 16.22 -0.42 3.72
C MET A 73 17.28 0.17 4.67
N ALA A 74 17.54 1.47 4.66
CA ALA A 74 17.97 2.08 5.91
C ALA A 74 16.74 2.09 6.83
N ALA A 75 16.67 1.18 7.80
CA ALA A 75 15.52 0.99 8.71
C ALA A 75 15.11 2.27 9.49
N ASP A 76 15.92 3.33 9.44
CA ASP A 76 15.67 4.66 9.99
C ASP A 76 15.28 5.73 8.95
N SER A 77 15.26 5.42 7.65
CA SER A 77 15.01 6.38 6.56
C SER A 77 13.58 6.94 6.52
N TRP A 78 12.61 6.25 7.15
CA TRP A 78 11.21 6.68 7.21
C TRP A 78 10.91 7.57 8.43
N LYS A 79 11.75 7.59 9.47
CA LYS A 79 11.63 8.56 10.57
C LYS A 79 12.02 9.94 10.05
N LEU A 80 11.36 10.99 10.54
CA LEU A 80 11.81 12.35 10.29
C LEU A 80 13.13 12.57 11.04
N LYS A 81 14.12 13.16 10.36
CA LYS A 81 15.32 13.63 11.04
C LYS A 81 14.92 14.79 11.95
N PRO A 82 15.56 14.98 13.12
CA PRO A 82 15.29 16.14 13.96
C PRO A 82 15.37 17.44 13.16
N GLY A 83 14.35 18.29 13.25
CA GLY A 83 14.26 19.56 12.52
C GLY A 83 13.79 19.46 11.06
N THR A 84 13.45 18.28 10.55
CA THR A 84 12.84 18.11 9.20
C THR A 84 11.33 17.94 9.29
N THR A 85 10.61 18.62 8.39
CA THR A 85 9.16 18.47 8.24
C THR A 85 8.81 17.36 7.24
N TRP A 86 7.56 16.88 7.25
CA TRP A 86 7.07 15.99 6.19
C TRP A 86 7.06 16.68 4.82
N ARG A 87 6.82 17.99 4.79
CA ARG A 87 6.97 18.82 3.59
C ARG A 87 8.40 18.75 3.03
N ASP A 88 9.42 18.87 3.87
CA ASP A 88 10.82 18.75 3.44
C ASP A 88 11.10 17.33 2.92
N LYS A 89 10.61 16.32 3.63
CA LYS A 89 10.77 14.91 3.22
C LYS A 89 10.09 14.59 1.89
N LEU A 90 8.95 15.21 1.60
CA LEU A 90 8.29 15.08 0.31
C LEU A 90 9.10 15.73 -0.82
N GLN A 91 9.85 16.81 -0.53
CA GLN A 91 10.71 17.46 -1.51
C GLN A 91 12.09 16.81 -1.64
N ASP A 92 12.45 15.90 -0.74
CA ASP A 92 13.74 15.23 -0.73
C ASP A 92 13.97 14.41 -2.01
N VAL A 93 15.12 14.63 -2.64
CA VAL A 93 15.49 13.98 -3.88
C VAL A 93 16.40 12.80 -3.56
N HIS A 94 15.88 11.59 -3.75
CA HIS A 94 16.65 10.38 -3.57
C HIS A 94 17.14 9.85 -4.92
N PRO A 95 18.38 9.34 -5.03
CA PRO A 95 18.93 8.79 -6.28
C PRO A 95 18.11 7.63 -6.88
N ASN A 96 17.21 7.02 -6.11
CA ASN A 96 16.37 5.92 -6.57
C ASN A 96 14.93 6.32 -6.94
N HIS A 97 14.52 7.56 -6.68
CA HIS A 97 13.22 8.05 -7.15
C HIS A 97 13.20 8.13 -8.68
N GLY A 98 12.11 7.66 -9.28
CA GLY A 98 11.93 7.63 -10.74
C GLY A 98 12.64 6.49 -11.46
N LYS A 99 13.38 5.61 -10.75
CA LYS A 99 14.08 4.49 -11.39
C LYS A 99 13.11 3.38 -11.79
N ILE A 100 13.31 2.84 -12.98
CA ILE A 100 12.67 1.59 -13.41
C ILE A 100 13.64 0.45 -13.12
N VAL A 101 13.15 -0.55 -12.40
CA VAL A 101 13.94 -1.72 -12.00
C VAL A 101 13.29 -3.00 -12.52
N PRO A 102 14.07 -4.07 -12.76
CA PRO A 102 13.49 -5.35 -13.14
C PRO A 102 12.58 -5.91 -12.03
N ALA A 103 11.46 -6.50 -12.44
CA ALA A 103 10.54 -7.20 -11.54
C ALA A 103 11.25 -8.33 -10.78
N ASN A 104 10.88 -8.57 -9.53
CA ASN A 104 11.34 -9.72 -8.75
C ASN A 104 10.63 -11.02 -9.16
N ALA A 105 11.02 -12.15 -8.57
CA ALA A 105 10.44 -13.45 -8.91
C ALA A 105 8.92 -13.50 -8.72
N SER A 106 8.38 -12.95 -7.63
CA SER A 106 6.93 -12.93 -7.37
C SER A 106 6.19 -12.04 -8.38
N GLN A 107 6.71 -10.86 -8.67
CA GLN A 107 6.15 -9.93 -9.67
C GLN A 107 6.18 -10.53 -11.08
N ARG A 108 7.25 -11.24 -11.44
CA ARG A 108 7.34 -11.95 -12.74
C ARG A 108 6.32 -13.07 -12.88
N ARG A 109 6.00 -13.79 -11.79
CA ARG A 109 4.91 -14.77 -11.81
C ARG A 109 3.55 -14.15 -12.13
N ARG A 110 3.38 -12.85 -11.89
CA ARG A 110 2.21 -12.05 -12.25
C ARG A 110 2.31 -11.39 -13.64
N GLY A 111 3.33 -11.75 -14.43
CA GLY A 111 3.53 -11.21 -15.78
C GLY A 111 4.25 -9.86 -15.85
N LEU A 112 4.69 -9.30 -14.72
CA LEU A 112 5.40 -8.02 -14.68
C LEU A 112 6.87 -8.21 -15.06
N LYS A 113 7.41 -7.29 -15.86
CA LYS A 113 8.81 -7.27 -16.31
C LYS A 113 9.59 -6.16 -15.62
N GLN A 114 8.99 -5.00 -15.45
CA GLN A 114 9.62 -3.78 -14.96
C GLN A 114 8.70 -3.03 -13.99
N ILE A 115 9.30 -2.55 -12.91
CA ILE A 115 8.60 -1.87 -11.81
C ILE A 115 9.21 -0.49 -11.64
N LEU A 116 8.37 0.54 -11.53
CA LEU A 116 8.79 1.89 -11.17
C LEU A 116 8.99 2.00 -9.65
N ILE A 117 10.11 2.56 -9.22
CA ILE A 117 10.26 3.17 -7.90
C ILE A 117 9.77 4.62 -8.04
N PRO A 118 8.56 4.95 -7.57
CA PRO A 118 7.99 6.28 -7.82
C PRO A 118 8.82 7.38 -7.14
N ASP A 119 8.64 8.61 -7.60
CA ASP A 119 9.06 9.79 -6.86
C ASP A 119 7.87 10.28 -6.02
N PRO A 120 8.05 10.59 -4.72
CA PRO A 120 6.95 11.03 -3.86
C PRO A 120 6.27 12.32 -4.36
N ARG A 121 6.97 13.16 -5.14
CA ARG A 121 6.41 14.37 -5.76
C ARG A 121 5.49 14.03 -6.93
N GLU A 122 5.77 12.97 -7.69
CA GLU A 122 4.83 12.50 -8.72
C GLU A 122 3.59 11.87 -8.09
N VAL A 123 3.76 11.15 -6.96
CA VAL A 123 2.63 10.68 -6.15
C VAL A 123 1.78 11.87 -5.70
N ASP A 124 2.39 12.93 -5.14
CA ASP A 124 1.69 14.15 -4.72
C ASP A 124 0.92 14.79 -5.87
N ARG A 125 1.56 15.01 -7.03
CA ARG A 125 0.94 15.63 -8.21
C ARG A 125 -0.25 14.81 -8.71
N LEU A 126 -0.08 13.49 -8.82
CA LEU A 126 -1.15 12.64 -9.31
C LEU A 126 -2.33 12.60 -8.33
N VAL A 127 -2.08 12.52 -7.02
CA VAL A 127 -3.15 12.58 -6.02
C VAL A 127 -3.85 13.94 -6.01
N ARG A 128 -3.11 15.05 -6.21
CA ARG A 128 -3.70 16.39 -6.37
C ARG A 128 -4.63 16.51 -7.57
N SER A 129 -4.43 15.70 -8.61
CA SER A 129 -5.26 15.71 -9.81
C SER A 129 -6.63 15.06 -9.62
N ILE A 130 -6.83 14.26 -8.56
CA ILE A 130 -8.10 13.58 -8.30
C ILE A 130 -9.17 14.62 -7.96
N PRO A 131 -10.26 14.77 -8.73
CA PRO A 131 -11.30 15.77 -8.48
C PRO A 131 -12.08 15.53 -7.18
N LYS A 132 -12.75 16.56 -6.67
CA LYS A 132 -13.66 16.45 -5.50
C LYS A 132 -14.78 15.44 -5.80
N GLY A 133 -15.06 14.55 -4.85
CA GLY A 133 -16.08 13.51 -5.00
C GLY A 133 -15.70 12.36 -5.93
N ARG A 134 -14.45 12.34 -6.43
CA ARG A 134 -13.88 11.22 -7.19
C ARG A 134 -12.82 10.51 -6.36
N LEU A 135 -12.61 9.25 -6.71
CA LEU A 135 -11.70 8.33 -6.04
C LEU A 135 -10.66 7.81 -7.01
N MET A 136 -9.55 7.33 -6.47
CA MET A 136 -8.59 6.50 -7.19
C MET A 136 -8.19 5.36 -6.25
N THR A 137 -8.11 4.14 -6.76
CA THR A 137 -7.57 3.01 -6.00
C THR A 137 -6.05 3.06 -5.95
N ILE A 138 -5.44 2.39 -4.97
CA ILE A 138 -3.97 2.26 -4.92
C ILE A 138 -3.41 1.57 -6.17
N GLY A 139 -4.14 0.61 -6.73
CA GLY A 139 -3.78 -0.09 -7.97
C GLY A 139 -3.75 0.87 -9.15
N GLU A 140 -4.82 1.66 -9.35
CA GLU A 140 -4.87 2.67 -10.42
C GLU A 140 -3.78 3.73 -10.26
N LEU A 141 -3.52 4.19 -9.02
CA LEU A 141 -2.45 5.13 -8.73
C LEU A 141 -1.10 4.58 -9.25
N ARG A 142 -0.81 3.32 -8.93
CA ARG A 142 0.45 2.68 -9.32
C ARG A 142 0.55 2.39 -10.79
N ASP A 143 -0.51 1.86 -11.39
CA ASP A 143 -0.52 1.54 -12.82
C ASP A 143 -0.35 2.81 -13.62
N ARG A 144 -0.94 3.92 -13.18
CA ARG A 144 -0.76 5.20 -13.82
C ARG A 144 0.65 5.76 -13.64
N LEU A 145 1.21 5.72 -12.44
CA LEU A 145 2.60 6.11 -12.21
C LEU A 145 3.55 5.28 -13.08
N GLY A 146 3.36 3.95 -13.12
CA GLY A 146 4.13 3.03 -13.95
C GLY A 146 4.05 3.40 -15.43
N ARG A 147 2.84 3.51 -15.98
CA ARG A 147 2.61 3.88 -17.39
C ARG A 147 3.25 5.22 -17.76
N LEU A 148 3.07 6.25 -16.93
CA LEU A 148 3.66 7.58 -17.17
C LEU A 148 5.20 7.54 -17.22
N ALA A 149 5.82 6.59 -16.53
CA ALA A 149 7.27 6.39 -16.54
C ALA A 149 7.76 5.35 -17.57
N GLY A 150 6.86 4.63 -18.25
CA GLY A 150 7.21 3.54 -19.17
C GLY A 150 7.50 2.19 -18.50
N ALA A 151 7.00 1.95 -17.28
CA ALA A 151 7.05 0.67 -16.58
C ALA A 151 5.66 -0.02 -16.55
N ASP A 152 5.61 -1.30 -16.17
CA ASP A 152 4.35 -2.04 -16.10
C ASP A 152 3.43 -1.51 -14.97
N THR A 153 4.01 -1.19 -13.81
CA THR A 153 3.32 -0.62 -12.64
C THR A 153 4.36 -0.01 -11.68
N ALA A 154 3.92 0.79 -10.71
CA ALA A 154 4.77 1.26 -9.62
C ALA A 154 4.90 0.22 -8.48
N CYS A 155 5.97 0.33 -7.70
CA CYS A 155 6.26 -0.59 -6.61
C CYS A 155 5.25 -0.45 -5.46
N PRO A 156 4.59 -1.54 -5.02
CA PRO A 156 3.60 -1.52 -3.93
C PRO A 156 4.11 -0.85 -2.66
N LEU A 157 5.33 -1.22 -2.25
CA LEU A 157 5.89 -0.84 -0.96
C LEU A 157 6.18 0.65 -0.91
N THR A 158 6.94 1.16 -1.88
CA THR A 158 7.33 2.57 -1.93
C THR A 158 6.16 3.47 -2.27
N THR A 159 5.21 3.05 -3.12
CA THR A 159 3.98 3.82 -3.33
C THR A 159 3.21 4.01 -2.03
N GLY A 160 3.05 2.96 -1.21
CA GLY A 160 2.40 3.09 0.10
C GLY A 160 3.14 4.03 1.06
N ILE A 161 4.47 3.93 1.11
CA ILE A 161 5.31 4.82 1.93
C ILE A 161 5.20 6.28 1.47
N PHE A 162 5.30 6.53 0.18
CA PHE A 162 5.25 7.88 -0.38
C PHE A 162 3.86 8.49 -0.31
N LEU A 163 2.79 7.69 -0.47
CA LEU A 163 1.43 8.16 -0.22
C LEU A 163 1.26 8.63 1.23
N ARG A 164 1.88 7.93 2.20
CA ARG A 164 1.87 8.39 3.59
C ARG A 164 2.66 9.69 3.76
N ILE A 165 3.84 9.82 3.18
CA ILE A 165 4.62 11.08 3.22
C ILE A 165 3.79 12.24 2.66
N VAL A 166 3.12 12.03 1.52
CA VAL A 166 2.20 12.99 0.90
C VAL A 166 1.07 13.38 1.85
N ALA A 167 0.47 12.39 2.51
CA ALA A 167 -0.63 12.62 3.44
C ALA A 167 -0.20 13.42 4.68
N GLU A 168 0.91 13.04 5.31
CA GLU A 168 1.45 13.73 6.49
C GLU A 168 1.84 15.17 6.15
N ALA A 169 2.49 15.38 4.99
CA ALA A 169 2.83 16.72 4.51
C ALA A 169 1.56 17.55 4.24
N ALA A 170 0.50 16.94 3.71
CA ALA A 170 -0.78 17.63 3.49
C ALA A 170 -1.44 18.05 4.81
N GLU A 171 -1.29 17.27 5.88
CA GLU A 171 -1.75 17.64 7.22
C GLU A 171 -0.94 18.77 7.84
N GLU A 172 0.40 18.78 7.70
CA GLU A 172 1.23 19.92 8.09
C GLU A 172 0.80 21.21 7.37
N ASP A 173 0.64 21.13 6.05
CA ASP A 173 0.18 22.25 5.23
C ASP A 173 -1.17 22.78 5.72
N ARG A 174 -2.08 21.88 6.12
CA ARG A 174 -3.40 22.24 6.64
C ARG A 174 -3.30 22.89 8.01
N GLN A 175 -2.46 22.38 8.90
CA GLN A 175 -2.20 22.97 10.22
C GLN A 175 -1.56 24.35 10.12
N ALA A 176 -0.72 24.55 9.10
CA ALA A 176 -0.15 25.86 8.74
C ALA A 176 -1.16 26.80 8.05
N GLY A 177 -2.44 26.42 7.93
CA GLY A 177 -3.51 27.26 7.41
C GLY A 177 -3.65 27.28 5.88
N LYS A 178 -2.94 26.42 5.13
CA LYS A 178 -3.13 26.34 3.68
C LYS A 178 -4.55 25.86 3.37
N LYS A 179 -5.27 26.65 2.56
CA LYS A 179 -6.66 26.35 2.16
C LYS A 179 -6.80 25.15 1.23
N ARG A 180 -5.78 24.86 0.43
CA ARG A 180 -5.75 23.75 -0.52
C ARG A 180 -4.54 22.86 -0.25
N VAL A 181 -4.80 21.63 0.16
CA VAL A 181 -3.79 20.60 0.43
C VAL A 181 -4.03 19.38 -0.45
N THR A 182 -3.07 18.46 -0.51
CA THR A 182 -3.22 17.23 -1.31
C THR A 182 -4.37 16.38 -0.77
N PRO A 183 -5.36 16.01 -1.59
CA PRO A 183 -6.57 15.30 -1.14
C PRO A 183 -6.31 13.80 -1.00
N TYR A 184 -5.34 13.43 -0.16
CA TYR A 184 -4.89 12.03 0.00
C TYR A 184 -6.02 11.09 0.44
N TRP A 185 -7.06 11.61 1.10
CA TRP A 185 -8.22 10.85 1.53
C TRP A 185 -9.03 10.26 0.36
N ARG A 186 -8.84 10.76 -0.87
CA ARG A 186 -9.48 10.24 -2.09
C ARG A 186 -8.83 8.95 -2.63
N VAL A 187 -7.70 8.53 -2.05
CA VAL A 187 -7.05 7.25 -2.40
C VAL A 187 -7.54 6.13 -1.49
N VAL A 188 -8.16 5.11 -2.08
CA VAL A 188 -8.75 3.95 -1.37
C VAL A 188 -8.01 2.65 -1.72
N GLU A 189 -8.30 1.58 -1.00
CA GLU A 189 -7.87 0.23 -1.40
C GLU A 189 -8.56 -0.21 -2.70
N ASN A 190 -8.03 -1.26 -3.33
CA ASN A 190 -8.54 -1.77 -4.62
C ASN A 190 -9.99 -2.26 -4.58
N ASP A 191 -10.53 -2.51 -3.39
CA ASP A 191 -11.92 -2.92 -3.17
C ASP A 191 -12.77 -1.82 -2.51
N GLY A 192 -12.31 -0.57 -2.56
CA GLY A 192 -13.00 0.59 -1.99
C GLY A 192 -12.90 0.73 -0.48
N ARG A 193 -12.17 -0.15 0.22
CA ARG A 193 -11.91 0.02 1.66
C ARG A 193 -11.07 1.26 1.93
N LEU A 194 -11.29 1.87 3.10
CA LEU A 194 -10.48 2.98 3.58
C LEU A 194 -9.12 2.48 4.10
N ARG A 195 -8.09 3.33 3.95
CA ARG A 195 -6.70 3.01 4.30
C ARG A 195 -6.46 3.23 5.79
N GLN A 196 -5.81 2.27 6.45
CA GLN A 196 -5.51 2.37 7.90
C GLN A 196 -4.27 3.24 8.19
N ARG A 197 -3.23 3.17 7.34
CA ARG A 197 -1.94 3.83 7.54
C ARG A 197 -1.87 5.22 6.91
N ILE A 198 -2.79 6.08 7.29
CA ILE A 198 -2.84 7.49 6.89
C ILE A 198 -3.09 8.36 8.13
N PRO A 199 -2.78 9.66 8.08
CA PRO A 199 -3.03 10.56 9.20
C PRO A 199 -4.50 10.53 9.65
N GLY A 200 -4.72 10.33 10.94
CA GLY A 200 -6.06 10.23 11.53
C GLY A 200 -6.83 8.93 11.21
N GLY A 201 -6.23 7.98 10.50
CA GLY A 201 -6.80 6.67 10.24
C GLY A 201 -8.07 6.67 9.38
N VAL A 202 -8.81 5.56 9.43
CA VAL A 202 -10.01 5.33 8.61
C VAL A 202 -11.16 6.27 8.97
N GLU A 203 -11.28 6.68 10.23
CA GLU A 203 -12.31 7.63 10.69
C GLU A 203 -12.11 9.03 10.09
N ALA A 204 -10.88 9.54 10.10
CA ALA A 204 -10.58 10.85 9.51
C ALA A 204 -10.79 10.82 7.99
N GLN A 205 -10.38 9.72 7.33
CA GLN A 205 -10.64 9.54 5.90
C GLN A 205 -12.13 9.49 5.60
N ALA A 206 -12.91 8.70 6.36
CA ALA A 206 -14.35 8.60 6.20
C ALA A 206 -15.02 9.98 6.31
N LYS A 207 -14.67 10.75 7.34
CA LYS A 207 -15.20 12.10 7.54
C LYS A 207 -14.96 12.99 6.32
N ARG A 208 -13.74 13.01 5.79
CA ARG A 208 -13.40 13.86 4.63
C ARG A 208 -14.12 13.42 3.36
N LEU A 209 -14.26 12.11 3.15
CA LEU A 209 -15.01 11.58 2.01
C LEU A 209 -16.50 11.91 2.11
N SER A 210 -17.10 11.79 3.30
CA SER A 210 -18.47 12.23 3.56
C SER A 210 -18.68 13.73 3.33
N GLU A 211 -17.72 14.58 3.71
CA GLU A 211 -17.74 16.02 3.42
C GLU A 211 -17.70 16.33 1.90
N GLU A 212 -17.27 15.38 1.08
CA GLU A 212 -17.32 15.46 -0.38
C GLU A 212 -18.57 14.83 -1.00
N GLY A 213 -19.49 14.31 -0.18
CA GLY A 213 -20.75 13.71 -0.60
C GLY A 213 -20.69 12.20 -0.89
N LEU A 214 -19.61 11.52 -0.48
CA LEU A 214 -19.46 10.07 -0.66
C LEU A 214 -20.09 9.31 0.52
N SER A 215 -20.90 8.30 0.20
CA SER A 215 -21.51 7.41 1.19
C SER A 215 -20.49 6.40 1.72
N ILE A 216 -20.34 6.32 3.04
CA ILE A 216 -19.41 5.41 3.71
C ILE A 216 -20.17 4.32 4.45
N LYS A 217 -19.96 3.07 4.04
CA LYS A 217 -20.47 1.90 4.76
C LYS A 217 -19.49 1.49 5.84
N LYS A 218 -19.96 1.57 7.09
CA LYS A 218 -19.28 1.01 8.26
C LYS A 218 -19.78 -0.43 8.47
N THR A 219 -18.86 -1.39 8.45
CA THR A 219 -19.15 -2.79 8.78
C THR A 219 -18.52 -3.12 10.13
N THR A 220 -19.35 -3.52 11.09
CA THR A 220 -18.92 -3.90 12.44
C THR A 220 -18.97 -5.43 12.55
N GLY A 221 -17.82 -6.05 12.79
CA GLY A 221 -17.67 -7.49 13.03
C GLY A 221 -16.54 -7.73 14.03
N LYS A 222 -15.68 -8.75 13.83
CA LYS A 222 -14.45 -8.92 14.63
C LYS A 222 -13.51 -7.70 14.56
N LYS A 223 -13.54 -6.95 13.45
CA LYS A 223 -12.83 -5.68 13.26
C LYS A 223 -13.74 -4.72 12.50
N THR A 224 -13.76 -3.46 12.92
CA THR A 224 -14.47 -2.40 12.21
C THR A 224 -13.76 -2.11 10.90
N SER A 225 -14.52 -2.07 9.80
CA SER A 225 -14.02 -1.65 8.49
C SER A 225 -14.93 -0.60 7.88
N TYR A 226 -14.33 0.29 7.09
CA TYR A 226 -15.03 1.33 6.36
C TYR A 226 -14.76 1.14 4.87
N ARG A 227 -15.80 1.31 4.06
CA ARG A 227 -15.76 1.20 2.60
C ARG A 227 -16.62 2.29 1.99
N VAL A 228 -16.18 2.87 0.87
CA VAL A 228 -17.04 3.75 0.08
C VAL A 228 -18.08 2.90 -0.65
N GLU A 229 -19.36 3.24 -0.52
CA GLU A 229 -20.43 2.55 -1.25
C GLU A 229 -20.34 2.84 -2.73
N GLU A 230 -20.54 1.80 -3.55
CA GLU A 230 -20.46 1.89 -5.02
C GLU A 230 -19.21 2.63 -5.52
N TYR A 231 -18.06 2.44 -4.85
CA TYR A 231 -16.83 3.20 -5.08
C TYR A 231 -16.39 3.20 -6.55
N GLU A 232 -16.70 2.14 -7.29
CA GLU A 232 -16.44 1.99 -8.72
C GLU A 232 -17.05 3.14 -9.54
N ARG A 233 -18.24 3.64 -9.16
CA ARG A 233 -18.91 4.77 -9.83
C ARG A 233 -18.19 6.09 -9.62
N HIS A 234 -17.37 6.17 -8.57
CA HIS A 234 -16.63 7.35 -8.18
C HIS A 234 -15.18 7.33 -8.68
N LEU A 235 -14.69 6.23 -9.26
CA LEU A 235 -13.33 6.14 -9.79
C LEU A 235 -13.11 7.12 -10.92
N VAL A 236 -12.07 7.93 -10.84
CA VAL A 236 -11.65 8.84 -11.90
C VAL A 236 -11.53 8.11 -13.25
N SER A 237 -12.25 8.60 -14.27
CA SER A 237 -11.90 8.29 -15.65
C SER A 237 -10.78 9.23 -16.05
N PHE A 238 -9.64 8.68 -16.42
CA PHE A 238 -8.66 9.45 -17.18
C PHE A 238 -8.86 9.06 -18.62
N ASP A 239 -9.60 9.90 -19.33
CA ASP A 239 -9.56 9.89 -20.80
C ASP A 239 -8.13 10.31 -21.15
N PHE A 240 -7.36 9.38 -21.71
CA PHE A 240 -5.98 9.64 -22.10
C PHE A 240 -6.01 10.34 -23.46
N GLU A 241 -5.55 11.59 -23.51
CA GLU A 241 -4.90 12.17 -24.71
C GLU A 241 -3.46 11.66 -24.81
#